data_AF-A0A7S4DNM7-F1
#
_entry.id   AF-A0A7S4DNM7-F1
#
_cell.length_a   1.000
_cell.length_b   1.000
_cell.length_c   1.000
_cell.angle_alpha   90.00
_cell.angle_beta   90.00
_cell.angle_gamma   90.00
#
_symmetry.space_group_name_H-M   'P 1'
#
loop_
_entity.id
_entity.type
_entity.pdbx_description
1 polymer ?
#
loop_
_entity_poly.entity_id
_entity_poly.type
_entity_poly.pdbx_seq_one_letter_code
_entity_poly.pdbx_strand_id
1 'polypeptide(L)'
;MALDVGDTSIRQFKAVMGRAKTILWNGPLGVFEFKKFAKGTESCMVEMVKATARDCTTIIGGGDTGAASRVFKVGSKAVAEQISHASTGGGSSLVLMEGKMLPGVAHLSEKTDLPPSHLDYATMWMETKVCSALCCKTTLD
;
A
#
# COMPACT_ATOMS: atom_id res chain seq x y z
N MET A 1 15.20 -10.24 26.10
CA MET A 1 15.01 -9.63 24.76
C MET A 1 13.54 -9.63 24.40
N ALA A 2 13.02 -8.57 23.78
CA ALA A 2 11.67 -8.54 23.22
C ALA A 2 11.69 -9.06 21.78
N LEU A 3 10.72 -9.91 21.41
CA LEU A 3 10.70 -10.65 20.12
C LEU A 3 9.47 -10.33 19.26
N ASP A 4 8.43 -9.72 19.84
CA ASP A 4 7.23 -9.23 19.16
C ASP A 4 6.61 -8.09 20.00
N VAL A 5 5.70 -7.34 19.40
CA VAL A 5 4.95 -6.26 20.06
C VAL A 5 3.79 -6.81 20.89
N GLY A 6 3.51 -6.15 22.02
CA GLY A 6 2.39 -6.50 22.89
C GLY A 6 1.03 -6.04 22.37
N ASP A 7 -0.03 -6.57 22.97
CA ASP A 7 -1.43 -6.27 22.56
C ASP A 7 -1.79 -4.78 22.64
N THR A 8 -1.22 -4.05 23.59
CA THR A 8 -1.43 -2.59 23.71
C THR A 8 -0.86 -1.84 22.52
N SER A 9 0.36 -2.19 22.08
CA SER A 9 0.99 -1.58 20.90
C SER A 9 0.23 -1.91 19.62
N ILE A 10 -0.25 -3.16 19.48
CA ILE A 10 -1.08 -3.58 18.34
C ILE A 10 -2.35 -2.71 18.25
N ARG A 11 -3.03 -2.46 19.38
CA ARG A 11 -4.21 -1.59 19.40
C ARG A 11 -3.90 -0.16 18.96
N GLN A 12 -2.78 0.39 19.41
CA GLN A 12 -2.33 1.73 19.02
C GLN A 12 -2.02 1.81 17.52
N PHE A 13 -1.29 0.83 16.98
CA PHE A 13 -1.00 0.79 15.54
C PHE A 13 -2.27 0.72 14.70
N LYS A 14 -3.22 -0.14 15.07
CA LYS A 14 -4.52 -0.23 14.38
C LYS A 14 -5.28 1.09 14.39
N ALA A 15 -5.29 1.81 15.52
CA ALA A 15 -5.95 3.11 15.61
C ALA A 15 -5.31 4.18 14.71
N VAL A 16 -3.98 4.15 14.54
CA VAL A 16 -3.26 5.05 13.63
C VAL A 16 -3.54 4.68 12.18
N MET A 17 -3.42 3.39 11.84
CA MET A 17 -3.66 2.88 10.48
C MET A 17 -5.10 3.12 10.02
N GLY A 18 -6.08 3.07 10.94
CA GLY A 18 -7.48 3.34 10.64
C GLY A 18 -7.77 4.78 10.18
N ARG A 19 -6.87 5.73 10.45
CA ARG A 19 -7.01 7.15 10.07
C ARG A 19 -6.07 7.58 8.94
N ALA A 20 -5.16 6.71 8.52
CA ALA A 20 -4.18 7.02 7.49
C ALA A 20 -4.83 6.98 6.09
N LYS A 21 -4.38 7.89 5.21
CA LYS A 21 -4.72 7.86 3.76
C LYS A 21 -3.68 7.13 2.93
N THR A 22 -2.46 7.06 3.46
CA THR A 22 -1.34 6.35 2.86
C THR A 22 -0.58 5.66 3.97
N ILE A 23 -0.33 4.36 3.82
CA ILE A 23 0.42 3.54 4.75
C ILE A 23 1.62 2.99 4.01
N LEU A 24 2.81 3.31 4.49
CA LEU A 24 4.05 2.69 4.08
C LEU A 24 4.53 1.79 5.22
N TRP A 25 4.78 0.52 4.93
CA TRP A 25 5.30 -0.42 5.92
C TRP A 25 6.59 -1.08 5.45
N ASN A 26 7.67 -0.85 6.19
CA ASN A 26 8.96 -1.49 5.97
C ASN A 26 9.49 -2.08 7.28
N GLY A 27 9.53 -3.41 7.37
CA GLY A 27 9.99 -4.20 8.50
C GLY A 27 8.82 -4.83 9.29
N PRO A 28 8.77 -6.16 9.46
CA PRO A 28 7.82 -6.80 10.38
C PRO A 28 8.04 -6.33 11.83
N LEU A 29 7.00 -6.42 12.66
CA LEU A 29 7.04 -5.92 14.05
C LEU A 29 7.72 -6.88 15.04
N GLY A 30 7.98 -8.10 14.60
CA GLY A 30 8.58 -9.17 15.38
C GLY A 30 9.17 -10.24 14.47
N VAL A 31 9.74 -11.28 15.08
CA VAL A 31 10.34 -12.42 14.39
C VAL A 31 9.24 -13.35 13.87
N PHE A 32 8.61 -12.94 12.77
CA PHE A 32 7.40 -13.56 12.21
C PHE A 32 7.61 -15.01 11.73
N GLU A 33 8.87 -15.41 11.54
CA GLU A 33 9.29 -16.78 11.22
C GLU A 33 8.89 -17.76 12.33
N PHE A 34 8.81 -17.29 13.58
CA PHE A 34 8.31 -18.06 14.70
C PHE A 34 6.85 -17.71 14.98
N LYS A 35 5.95 -18.70 14.86
CA LYS A 35 4.50 -18.51 15.07
C LYS A 35 4.14 -17.87 16.42
N LYS A 36 4.96 -18.06 17.46
CA LYS A 36 4.77 -17.46 18.80
C LYS A 36 4.99 -15.94 18.81
N PHE A 37 5.72 -15.40 17.84
CA PHE A 37 6.15 -14.00 17.75
C PHE A 37 5.69 -13.33 16.44
N ALA A 38 4.69 -13.92 15.79
CA ALA A 38 4.11 -13.45 14.52
C ALA A 38 2.84 -12.61 14.71
N LYS A 39 2.27 -12.58 15.92
CA LYS A 39 0.93 -12.05 16.19
C LYS A 39 0.87 -10.55 15.91
N GLY A 40 1.91 -9.79 16.26
CA GLY A 40 2.00 -8.36 16.00
C GLY A 40 1.97 -8.05 14.50
N THR A 41 2.85 -8.70 13.74
CA THR A 41 2.93 -8.57 12.28
C THR A 41 1.63 -9.00 11.60
N GLU A 42 1.08 -10.17 11.93
CA GLU A 42 -0.18 -10.64 11.35
C GLU A 42 -1.34 -9.67 11.63
N SER A 43 -1.45 -9.17 12.86
CA SER A 43 -2.51 -8.25 13.25
C SER A 43 -2.46 -6.93 12.47
N CYS A 44 -1.27 -6.43 12.15
CA CYS A 44 -1.11 -5.20 11.38
C CYS A 44 -1.29 -5.46 9.87
N MET A 45 -0.86 -6.61 9.34
CA MET A 45 -1.15 -7.03 7.96
C MET A 45 -2.65 -7.06 7.68
N VAL A 46 -3.44 -7.64 8.60
CA VAL A 46 -4.91 -7.66 8.50
C VAL A 46 -5.49 -6.24 8.45
N GLU A 47 -4.96 -5.31 9.26
CA GLU A 47 -5.44 -3.93 9.27
C GLU A 47 -5.02 -3.17 7.99
N MET A 48 -3.87 -3.48 7.40
CA MET A 48 -3.48 -2.92 6.09
C MET A 48 -4.45 -3.33 4.99
N VAL A 49 -4.86 -4.60 4.95
CA VAL A 49 -5.86 -5.07 3.98
C VAL A 49 -7.18 -4.32 4.15
N LYS A 50 -7.64 -4.14 5.40
CA LYS A 50 -8.84 -3.36 5.69
C LYS A 50 -8.69 -1.89 5.30
N ALA A 51 -7.53 -1.29 5.55
CA ALA A 51 -7.26 0.08 5.14
C ALA A 51 -7.30 0.23 3.62
N THR A 52 -6.70 -0.71 2.88
CA THR A 52 -6.73 -0.74 1.41
C THR A 52 -8.15 -0.82 0.87
N ALA A 53 -9.00 -1.65 1.48
CA ALA A 53 -10.41 -1.75 1.13
C ALA A 53 -11.22 -0.45 1.42
N ARG A 54 -10.69 0.45 2.26
CA ARG A 54 -11.26 1.78 2.54
C ARG A 54 -10.62 2.89 1.68
N ASP A 55 -10.02 2.54 0.54
CA ASP A 55 -9.36 3.50 -0.37
C ASP A 55 -8.10 4.17 0.21
N CYS A 56 -7.42 3.51 1.16
CA CYS A 56 -6.08 3.92 1.60
C CYS A 56 -5.03 3.33 0.65
N THR A 57 -4.08 4.14 0.20
CA THR A 57 -2.91 3.62 -0.52
C THR A 57 -2.00 2.87 0.43
N THR A 58 -1.73 1.59 0.16
CA THR A 58 -0.87 0.76 1.01
C THR A 58 0.35 0.26 0.26
N ILE A 59 1.53 0.54 0.81
CA ILE A 59 2.82 0.21 0.21
C ILE A 59 3.60 -0.64 1.20
N ILE A 60 3.98 -1.84 0.81
CA ILE A 60 4.93 -2.66 1.54
C ILE A 60 6.32 -2.46 0.93
N GLY A 61 7.28 -2.11 1.77
CA GLY A 61 8.71 -2.06 1.47
C GLY A 61 9.49 -3.15 2.21
N GLY A 62 10.68 -3.47 1.72
CA GLY A 62 11.54 -4.47 2.35
C GLY A 62 11.31 -5.89 1.82
N GLY A 63 12.40 -6.69 1.77
CA GLY A 63 12.33 -8.11 1.44
C GLY A 63 11.54 -8.90 2.49
N ASP A 64 11.76 -8.62 3.77
CA ASP A 64 11.16 -9.36 4.88
C ASP A 64 9.66 -9.10 5.01
N THR A 65 9.23 -7.82 4.96
CA THR A 65 7.80 -7.47 4.94
C THR A 65 7.12 -8.02 3.69
N GLY A 66 7.82 -7.98 2.55
CA GLY A 66 7.35 -8.59 1.31
C GLY A 66 7.18 -10.10 1.44
N ALA A 67 8.11 -10.80 2.08
CA ALA A 67 8.00 -12.23 2.36
C ALA A 67 6.85 -12.52 3.32
N ALA A 68 6.75 -11.78 4.43
CA ALA A 68 5.65 -11.88 5.38
C ALA A 68 4.29 -11.68 4.71
N SER A 69 4.15 -10.72 3.79
CA SER A 69 2.91 -10.47 3.06
C SER A 69 2.48 -11.60 2.12
N ARG A 70 3.41 -12.47 1.72
CA ARG A 70 3.12 -13.68 0.92
C ARG A 70 2.77 -14.88 1.79
N VAL A 71 3.33 -14.94 3.01
CA VAL A 71 3.09 -16.02 3.97
C VAL A 71 1.75 -15.81 4.68
N PHE A 72 1.47 -14.59 5.16
CA PHE A 72 0.21 -14.28 5.83
C PHE A 72 -0.95 -14.17 4.84
N LYS A 73 -2.09 -14.70 5.24
CA LYS A 73 -3.32 -14.72 4.45
C LYS A 73 -4.45 -14.03 5.19
N VAL A 74 -5.27 -13.31 4.45
CA VAL A 74 -6.53 -12.73 4.94
C VAL A 74 -7.63 -13.33 4.07
N GLY A 75 -8.46 -14.19 4.68
CA GLY A 75 -9.35 -15.07 3.93
C GLY A 75 -8.56 -16.08 3.11
N SER A 76 -8.93 -16.26 1.84
CA SER A 76 -8.28 -17.22 0.93
C SER A 76 -7.07 -16.65 0.18
N LYS A 77 -6.82 -15.34 0.27
CA LYS A 77 -5.79 -14.63 -0.49
C LYS A 77 -4.61 -14.25 0.38
N ALA A 78 -3.42 -14.21 -0.21
CA ALA A 78 -2.25 -13.63 0.44
C ALA A 78 -2.44 -12.13 0.68
N VAL A 79 -1.77 -11.55 1.68
CA VAL A 79 -1.83 -10.10 1.92
C VAL A 79 -1.26 -9.33 0.74
N ALA A 80 -0.20 -9.83 0.11
CA ALA A 80 0.44 -9.23 -1.07
C ALA A 80 -0.53 -8.99 -2.25
N GLU A 81 -1.58 -9.78 -2.38
CA GLU A 81 -2.60 -9.67 -3.44
C GLU A 81 -3.71 -8.66 -3.11
N GLN A 82 -3.72 -8.14 -1.88
CA GLN A 82 -4.82 -7.33 -1.32
C GLN A 82 -4.38 -5.91 -0.92
N ILE A 83 -3.13 -5.54 -1.22
CA ILE A 83 -2.54 -4.22 -0.95
C ILE A 83 -2.25 -3.48 -2.26
N SER A 84 -2.03 -2.17 -2.20
CA SER A 84 -1.83 -1.36 -3.41
C SER A 84 -0.49 -1.63 -4.11
N HIS A 85 0.61 -1.78 -3.35
CA HIS A 85 1.92 -2.06 -3.93
C HIS A 85 2.81 -2.86 -2.98
N ALA A 86 3.40 -3.96 -3.49
CA ALA A 86 4.39 -4.76 -2.79
C ALA A 86 5.77 -4.58 -3.44
N SER A 87 6.62 -3.74 -2.85
CA SER A 87 7.96 -3.48 -3.37
C SER A 87 8.92 -4.60 -3.02
N THR A 88 9.65 -5.10 -4.01
CA THR A 88 10.80 -6.01 -3.83
C THR A 88 12.13 -5.26 -3.69
N GLY A 89 12.11 -3.93 -3.82
CA GLY A 89 13.31 -3.09 -3.88
C GLY A 89 14.06 -2.97 -2.56
N GLY A 90 13.55 -3.50 -1.45
CA GLY A 90 14.28 -3.55 -0.19
C GLY A 90 14.73 -2.16 0.28
N GLY A 91 16.05 -1.98 0.38
CA GLY A 91 16.65 -0.67 0.69
C GLY A 91 16.52 0.36 -0.44
N SER A 92 16.47 -0.07 -1.70
CA SER A 92 16.32 0.85 -2.84
C SER A 92 14.99 1.61 -2.82
N SER A 93 13.91 1.00 -2.30
CA SER A 93 12.64 1.70 -2.17
C SER A 93 12.67 2.76 -1.06
N LEU A 94 13.44 2.55 0.01
CA LEU A 94 13.68 3.59 1.01
C LEU A 94 14.53 4.73 0.46
N VAL A 95 15.61 4.42 -0.27
CA VAL A 95 16.47 5.45 -0.89
C VAL A 95 15.67 6.30 -1.89
N LEU A 96 14.75 5.69 -2.63
CA LEU A 96 13.82 6.42 -3.49
C LEU A 96 12.89 7.35 -2.69
N MET A 97 12.41 6.91 -1.54
CA MET A 97 11.53 7.69 -0.66
C MET A 97 12.26 8.79 0.12
N GLU A 98 13.56 8.63 0.36
CA GLU A 98 14.44 9.70 0.84
C GLU A 98 14.60 10.83 -0.20
N GLY A 99 14.09 10.64 -1.43
CA GLY A 99 14.20 11.60 -2.53
C GLY A 99 15.57 11.56 -3.22
N LYS A 100 16.39 10.56 -2.92
CA LYS A 100 17.68 10.38 -3.59
C LYS A 100 17.45 9.78 -4.97
N MET A 101 18.26 10.24 -5.92
CA MET A 101 18.24 9.70 -7.26
C MET A 101 18.85 8.28 -7.25
N LEU A 102 18.06 7.29 -7.65
CA LEU A 102 18.58 5.94 -7.85
C LEU A 102 19.35 5.89 -9.17
N PRO A 103 20.59 5.37 -9.20
CA PRO A 103 21.41 5.36 -10.41
C PRO A 103 20.73 4.60 -11.56
N GLY A 104 20.05 3.49 -11.27
CA GLY A 104 19.31 2.75 -12.30
C GLY A 104 18.11 3.51 -12.87
N VAL A 105 17.44 4.35 -12.08
CA VAL A 105 16.31 5.17 -12.52
C VAL A 105 16.80 6.39 -13.29
N ALA A 106 17.94 6.97 -12.91
CA ALA A 106 18.54 8.14 -13.57
C ALA A 106 18.92 7.89 -15.03
N HIS A 107 19.23 6.64 -15.38
CA HIS A 107 19.61 6.26 -16.74
C HIS A 107 18.41 5.82 -17.60
N LEU A 108 17.19 5.84 -17.05
CA LEU A 108 16.00 5.59 -17.86
C LEU A 108 15.76 6.80 -18.76
N SER A 109 15.60 6.54 -20.05
CA SER A 109 15.15 7.57 -20.99
C SER A 109 13.79 8.08 -20.54
N GLU A 110 13.60 9.39 -20.58
CA GLU A 110 12.26 9.95 -20.49
C GLU A 110 11.41 9.44 -21.64
N LYS A 111 10.11 9.35 -21.39
CA LYS A 111 9.17 8.96 -22.44
C LYS A 111 9.18 10.05 -23.52
N THR A 112 9.92 9.84 -24.60
CA THR A 112 9.83 10.68 -25.81
C THR A 112 8.46 10.42 -26.43
N ASP A 113 7.65 11.46 -26.55
CA ASP A 113 6.30 11.38 -27.10
C ASP A 113 6.30 10.74 -28.50
N LEU A 114 5.67 9.57 -28.62
CA LEU A 114 5.23 9.06 -29.91
C LEU A 114 4.18 10.03 -30.48
N PRO A 115 4.13 10.24 -31.81
CA PRO A 115 3.06 11.04 -32.41
C PRO A 115 1.70 10.44 -32.02
N PRO A 116 0.67 11.25 -31.78
CA PRO A 116 -0.61 10.79 -31.24
C PRO A 116 -1.32 9.90 -32.26
N SER A 117 -1.10 8.59 -32.18
CA SER A 117 -1.94 7.61 -32.86
C SER A 117 -3.24 7.46 -32.06
N HIS A 118 -4.25 8.27 -32.42
CA HIS A 118 -5.68 8.00 -32.25
C HIS A 118 -6.07 7.12 -31.05
N LEU A 119 -5.94 7.63 -29.82
CA LEU A 119 -6.95 7.60 -28.75
C LEU A 119 -6.32 8.20 -27.50
N ASP A 120 -6.87 9.33 -27.10
CA ASP A 120 -6.35 10.22 -26.07
C ASP A 120 -6.70 9.68 -24.67
N TYR A 121 -5.79 8.93 -24.04
CA TYR A 121 -5.99 8.43 -22.67
C TYR A 121 -5.88 9.52 -21.59
N ALA A 122 -5.45 10.73 -21.96
CA ALA A 122 -5.36 11.88 -21.04
C ALA A 122 -6.76 12.46 -20.72
N THR A 123 -7.73 12.34 -21.62
CA THR A 123 -9.10 12.82 -21.42
C THR A 123 -9.92 11.89 -20.51
N MET A 124 -9.55 10.61 -20.43
CA MET A 124 -10.29 9.62 -19.63
C MET A 124 -10.10 9.81 -18.10
N TRP A 125 -8.99 10.42 -17.66
CA TRP A 125 -8.70 10.67 -16.24
C TRP A 125 -9.16 12.05 -15.72
N MET A 126 -9.47 13.01 -16.60
CA MET A 126 -10.06 14.29 -16.18
C MET A 126 -11.60 14.24 -16.13
N GLU A 127 -12.26 13.33 -16.85
CA GLU A 127 -13.73 13.23 -16.84
C GLU A 127 -14.30 12.45 -15.63
N THR A 128 -13.50 11.75 -14.83
CA THR A 128 -14.01 11.07 -13.62
C THR A 128 -14.25 12.02 -12.43
N LYS A 129 -14.05 13.34 -12.59
CA LYS A 129 -14.37 14.36 -11.57
C LYS A 129 -15.68 15.14 -11.78
N VAL A 130 -16.58 14.71 -12.68
CA VAL A 130 -17.94 15.31 -12.80
C VAL A 130 -19.06 14.26 -12.78
N CYS A 131 -18.91 13.16 -12.04
CA CYS A 131 -19.96 12.14 -11.92
C CYS A 131 -20.43 11.85 -10.47
N SER A 132 -20.46 12.87 -9.60
CA SER A 132 -21.14 12.77 -8.28
C SER A 132 -22.01 13.97 -7.89
N ALA A 133 -22.35 14.87 -8.82
CA ALA A 133 -23.18 16.04 -8.52
C ALA A 133 -24.55 16.06 -9.23
N LEU A 134 -25.03 14.94 -9.78
CA LEU A 134 -26.37 14.86 -10.38
C LEU A 134 -27.23 13.74 -9.76
N CYS A 135 -27.40 13.80 -8.44
CA CYS A 135 -28.44 13.04 -7.72
C CYS A 135 -29.17 13.92 -6.70
N CYS A 136 -29.44 15.18 -7.05
CA CYS A 136 -30.30 16.04 -6.24
C CYS A 136 -30.85 17.23 -7.06
N LYS A 137 -31.87 16.97 -7.89
CA LYS A 137 -32.94 17.93 -8.27
C LYS A 137 -33.81 17.32 -9.39
N THR A 138 -34.73 16.45 -9.01
CA THR A 138 -36.04 16.28 -9.66
C THR A 138 -36.93 15.44 -8.76
N THR A 139 -37.49 16.11 -7.76
CA THR A 139 -38.79 15.81 -7.13
C THR A 139 -39.46 17.18 -7.09
N LEU A 140 -40.41 17.39 -8.01
CA LEU A 140 -41.84 17.41 -7.72
C LEU A 140 -42.23 18.74 -7.03
N ASP A 141 -43.12 19.43 -7.74
CA ASP A 141 -43.80 20.71 -7.48
C ASP A 141 -43.06 21.99 -7.91
#